data_AF-A0A6B3NKT4-F1
#
_entry.id   AF-A0A6B3NKT4-F1
#
_cell.length_a   1.000
_cell.length_b   1.000
_cell.length_c   1.000
_cell.angle_alpha   90.00
_cell.angle_beta   90.00
_cell.angle_gamma   90.00
#
_symmetry.space_group_name_H-M   'P 1'
#
loop_
_entity.id
_entity.type
_entity.pdbx_description
1 polymer ?
#
loop_
_entity_poly.entity_id
_entity_poly.type
_entity_poly.pdbx_seq_one_letter_code
_entity_poly.pdbx_strand_id
1 'polypeptide(L)'
;MKLNYDFVEAKPLVLPMHEKVSLNLIGCGGTGSWLAASLCRLARVLTEKGKPTQVTFIDPDIVEQANVTRQNFCDAEIGLNKAQTLAVRYSMAWGIEITAIPQPLDKMMIDSEQTTLTILIGCVDNAQARNSIANALEFHQQWRCSQHATSFWWLDCGNHETSGQVLLGSHLSTEP
;
A
#
# COMPACT_ATOMS: atom_id res chain seq x y z
N MET A 1 9.31 35.27 -9.68
CA MET A 1 8.40 34.20 -9.21
C MET A 1 8.00 33.39 -10.43
N LYS A 2 8.42 32.12 -10.54
CA LYS A 2 7.94 31.23 -11.63
C LYS A 2 6.57 30.70 -11.22
N LEU A 3 5.57 30.83 -12.09
CA LEU A 3 4.26 30.22 -11.89
C LEU A 3 4.39 28.70 -12.05
N ASN A 4 3.81 27.94 -11.12
CA ASN A 4 3.69 26.49 -11.21
C ASN A 4 2.46 26.18 -12.08
N TYR A 5 2.65 25.47 -13.19
CA TYR A 5 1.58 25.06 -14.11
C TYR A 5 1.26 23.56 -14.02
N ASP A 6 1.85 22.83 -13.07
CA ASP A 6 1.74 21.36 -12.94
C ASP A 6 0.29 20.91 -12.87
N PHE A 7 -0.58 21.70 -12.22
CA PHE A 7 -2.01 21.41 -12.14
C PHE A 7 -2.73 21.57 -13.49
N VAL A 8 -2.36 22.57 -14.28
CA VAL A 8 -2.96 22.83 -15.61
C VAL A 8 -2.51 21.78 -16.62
N GLU A 9 -1.29 21.27 -16.44
CA GLU A 9 -0.69 20.25 -17.31
C GLU A 9 -0.99 18.81 -16.86
N ALA A 10 -1.68 18.64 -15.73
CA ALA A 10 -2.01 17.32 -15.19
C ALA A 10 -2.96 16.55 -16.13
N LYS A 11 -2.63 15.30 -16.44
CA LYS A 11 -3.48 14.41 -17.22
C LYS A 11 -4.49 13.69 -16.30
N PRO A 12 -5.76 13.53 -16.70
CA PRO A 12 -6.72 12.76 -15.93
C PRO A 12 -6.31 11.28 -15.90
N LEU A 13 -6.42 10.68 -14.72
CA LEU A 13 -6.17 9.26 -14.51
C LEU A 13 -7.46 8.48 -14.67
N VAL A 14 -7.56 7.70 -15.75
CA VAL A 14 -8.73 6.86 -16.02
C VAL A 14 -8.46 5.45 -15.50
N LEU A 15 -9.29 5.01 -14.55
CA LEU A 15 -9.23 3.66 -14.01
C LEU A 15 -10.16 2.73 -14.81
N PRO A 16 -9.78 1.45 -15.01
CA PRO A 16 -10.71 0.47 -15.55
C PRO A 16 -11.90 0.27 -14.59
N MET A 17 -13.02 -0.22 -15.13
CA MET A 17 -14.12 -0.66 -14.30
C MET A 17 -13.65 -1.79 -13.37
N HIS A 18 -13.89 -1.61 -12.07
CA HIS A 18 -13.52 -2.58 -11.03
C HIS A 18 -14.68 -2.76 -10.06
N GLU A 19 -14.84 -4.00 -9.60
CA GLU A 19 -15.87 -4.40 -8.65
C GLU A 19 -15.34 -4.37 -7.22
N LYS A 20 -14.06 -4.69 -7.05
CA LYS A 20 -13.37 -4.77 -5.76
C LYS A 20 -12.13 -3.89 -5.73
N VAL A 21 -11.66 -3.62 -4.53
CA VAL A 21 -10.38 -2.93 -4.27
C VAL A 21 -9.51 -3.81 -3.37
N SER A 22 -8.21 -3.88 -3.67
CA SER A 22 -7.22 -4.57 -2.84
C SER A 22 -6.15 -3.55 -2.42
N LEU A 23 -6.07 -3.27 -1.12
CA LEU A 23 -5.10 -2.35 -0.53
C LEU A 23 -4.00 -3.15 0.17
N ASN A 24 -2.77 -3.06 -0.32
CA ASN A 24 -1.64 -3.83 0.21
C ASN A 24 -0.62 -2.86 0.81
N LEU A 25 -0.55 -2.76 2.14
CA LEU A 25 0.44 -1.95 2.84
C LEU A 25 1.72 -2.77 3.04
N ILE A 26 2.80 -2.36 2.36
CA ILE A 26 4.12 -2.99 2.45
C ILE A 26 5.03 -2.10 3.29
N GLY A 27 5.45 -2.61 4.45
CA GLY A 27 6.12 -1.83 5.48
C GLY A 27 5.11 -1.24 6.46
N CYS A 28 5.08 -1.79 7.67
CA CYS A 28 4.27 -1.44 8.82
C CYS A 28 5.07 -0.69 9.90
N GLY A 29 6.31 -0.27 9.59
CA GLY A 29 7.14 0.57 10.46
C GLY A 29 6.71 2.04 10.48
N GLY A 30 7.66 2.97 10.40
CA GLY A 30 7.46 4.43 10.47
C GLY A 30 6.19 4.95 9.78
N THR A 31 6.27 5.28 8.48
CA THR A 31 5.13 5.81 7.72
C THR A 31 3.93 4.86 7.71
N GLY A 32 4.18 3.56 7.58
CA GLY A 32 3.13 2.55 7.44
C GLY A 32 2.23 2.42 8.67
N SER A 33 2.81 2.40 9.87
CA SER A 33 2.05 2.29 11.13
C SER A 33 1.10 3.48 11.36
N TRP A 34 1.48 4.68 10.92
CA TRP A 34 0.62 5.86 10.99
C TRP A 34 -0.46 5.85 9.89
N LEU A 35 -0.13 5.34 8.70
CA LEU A 35 -1.06 5.28 7.56
C LEU A 35 -2.13 4.17 7.74
N ALA A 36 -1.80 3.08 8.42
CA ALA A 36 -2.64 1.89 8.57
C ALA A 36 -4.07 2.20 9.04
N ALA A 37 -4.25 3.06 10.05
CA ALA A 37 -5.57 3.44 10.56
C ALA A 37 -6.46 4.07 9.48
N SER A 38 -5.88 4.95 8.66
CA SER A 38 -6.57 5.67 7.59
C SER A 38 -6.95 4.72 6.46
N LEU A 39 -6.08 3.78 6.12
CA LEU A 39 -6.37 2.75 5.11
C LEU A 39 -7.53 1.84 5.53
N CYS A 40 -7.54 1.39 6.79
CA CYS A 40 -8.63 0.57 7.31
C CYS A 40 -9.97 1.32 7.30
N ARG A 41 -9.95 2.59 7.70
CA ARG A 41 -11.14 3.45 7.63
C ARG A 41 -11.64 3.61 6.19
N LEU A 42 -10.74 3.83 5.24
CA LEU A 42 -11.08 3.93 3.82
C LEU A 42 -11.70 2.63 3.30
N ALA A 43 -11.08 1.49 3.60
CA ALA A 43 -11.57 0.18 3.20
C ALA A 43 -12.98 -0.10 3.72
N ARG A 44 -13.26 0.25 4.99
CA ARG A 44 -14.59 0.17 5.57
C ARG A 44 -15.60 1.03 4.80
N VAL A 45 -15.30 2.30 4.57
CA VAL A 45 -16.19 3.23 3.85
C VAL A 45 -16.47 2.76 2.41
N LEU A 46 -15.45 2.26 1.71
CA LEU A 46 -15.61 1.71 0.36
C LEU A 46 -16.53 0.49 0.38
N THR A 47 -16.33 -0.41 1.34
CA THR A 47 -17.14 -1.62 1.50
C THR A 47 -18.60 -1.27 1.81
N GLU A 48 -18.85 -0.33 2.71
CA GLU A 48 -20.21 0.19 3.02
C GLU A 48 -20.89 0.85 1.81
N LYS A 49 -20.11 1.41 0.87
CA LYS A 49 -20.59 1.97 -0.40
C LYS A 49 -20.78 0.93 -1.51
N GLY A 50 -20.68 -0.37 -1.20
CA GLY A 50 -20.85 -1.44 -2.18
C GLY A 50 -19.62 -1.72 -3.04
N LYS A 51 -18.42 -1.29 -2.59
CA LYS A 51 -17.13 -1.65 -3.18
C LYS A 51 -16.32 -2.50 -2.20
N PRO A 52 -16.48 -3.84 -2.21
CA PRO A 52 -15.74 -4.73 -1.33
C PRO A 52 -14.24 -4.43 -1.38
N THR A 53 -13.65 -4.17 -0.22
CA THR A 53 -12.24 -3.78 -0.12
C THR A 53 -11.48 -4.71 0.81
N GLN A 54 -10.47 -5.37 0.27
CA GLN A 54 -9.54 -6.20 1.03
C GLN A 54 -8.34 -5.37 1.49
N VAL A 55 -7.83 -5.66 2.68
CA VAL A 55 -6.66 -5.00 3.26
C VAL A 55 -5.63 -6.05 3.67
N THR A 56 -4.42 -5.90 3.18
CA THR A 56 -3.28 -6.77 3.51
C THR A 56 -2.12 -5.95 4.04
N PHE A 57 -1.57 -6.33 5.19
CA PHE A 57 -0.39 -5.74 5.80
C PHE A 57 0.79 -6.71 5.67
N ILE A 58 1.92 -6.22 5.17
CA ILE A 58 3.12 -7.04 4.89
C ILE A 58 4.32 -6.38 5.56
N ASP A 59 4.90 -7.05 6.54
CA ASP A 59 6.12 -6.59 7.22
C ASP A 59 6.81 -7.76 7.95
N PRO A 60 8.10 -8.06 7.68
CA PRO A 60 8.84 -9.11 8.36
C PRO A 60 9.26 -8.76 9.79
N ASP A 61 9.31 -7.47 10.15
CA ASP A 61 9.94 -7.02 11.37
C ASP A 61 9.05 -7.18 12.60
N ILE A 62 9.70 -7.20 13.76
CA ILE A 62 9.08 -7.11 15.07
C ILE A 62 9.13 -5.68 15.62
N VAL A 63 8.22 -5.37 16.55
CA VAL A 63 8.22 -4.12 17.29
C VAL A 63 9.36 -4.15 18.31
N GLU A 64 10.28 -3.20 18.19
CA GLU A 64 11.38 -3.01 19.14
C GLU A 64 11.11 -1.82 20.07
N GLN A 65 11.78 -1.76 21.23
CA GLN A 65 11.67 -0.64 22.17
C GLN A 65 11.91 0.73 21.49
N ALA A 66 12.88 0.82 20.59
CA ALA A 66 13.21 2.04 19.86
C ALA A 66 12.14 2.44 18.81
N ASN A 67 11.19 1.57 18.50
CA ASN A 67 10.12 1.86 17.54
C ASN A 67 8.96 2.62 18.20
N VAL A 68 8.64 2.34 19.46
CA VAL A 68 7.47 2.86 20.19
C VAL A 68 7.38 4.38 20.19
N THR A 69 8.52 5.09 20.19
CA THR A 69 8.54 6.56 20.24
C THR A 69 8.24 7.25 18.91
N ARG A 70 8.40 6.55 17.77
CA ARG A 70 8.30 7.16 16.42
C ARG A 70 7.34 6.43 15.47
N GLN A 71 7.03 5.18 15.77
CA GLN A 71 6.08 4.34 15.05
C GLN A 71 4.83 4.20 15.91
N ASN A 72 3.69 3.95 15.29
CA ASN A 72 2.42 3.86 15.98
C ASN A 72 2.25 2.49 16.67
N PHE A 73 3.12 2.20 17.64
CA PHE A 73 3.09 1.02 18.51
C PHE A 73 3.14 1.44 19.98
N CYS A 74 2.77 0.55 20.90
CA CYS A 74 2.88 0.78 22.34
C CYS A 74 3.78 -0.27 23.04
N ASP A 75 4.12 -0.01 24.31
CA ASP A 75 5.03 -0.89 25.07
C ASP A 75 4.52 -2.34 25.17
N ALA A 76 3.20 -2.54 25.18
CA ALA A 76 2.59 -3.87 25.24
C ALA A 76 2.78 -4.69 23.94
N GLU A 77 3.18 -4.04 22.85
CA GLU A 77 3.35 -4.66 21.53
C GLU A 77 4.81 -5.04 21.24
N ILE A 78 5.75 -4.68 22.13
CA ILE A 78 7.17 -5.00 21.96
C ILE A 78 7.38 -6.52 21.87
N GLY A 79 8.15 -6.94 20.87
CA GLY A 79 8.42 -8.36 20.56
C GLY A 79 7.38 -9.02 19.65
N LEU A 80 6.27 -8.35 19.32
CA LEU A 80 5.29 -8.84 18.36
C LEU A 80 5.64 -8.40 16.94
N ASN A 81 5.21 -9.15 15.93
CA ASN A 81 5.38 -8.75 14.52
C ASN A 81 4.55 -7.49 14.21
N LYS A 82 5.14 -6.55 13.47
CA LYS A 82 4.52 -5.25 13.15
C LYS A 82 3.22 -5.38 12.36
N ALA A 83 3.21 -6.18 11.29
CA ALA A 83 2.03 -6.36 10.45
C ALA A 83 0.88 -7.03 11.21
N GLN A 84 1.16 -8.11 11.93
CA GLN A 84 0.16 -8.81 12.75
C GLN A 84 -0.42 -7.91 13.83
N THR A 85 0.43 -7.14 14.51
CA THR A 85 0.02 -6.21 15.57
C THR A 85 -0.96 -5.16 15.06
N LEU A 86 -0.64 -4.47 13.95
CA LEU A 86 -1.54 -3.48 13.37
C LEU A 86 -2.82 -4.12 12.82
N ALA A 87 -2.73 -5.30 12.21
CA ALA A 87 -3.89 -6.00 11.66
C ALA A 87 -4.88 -6.36 12.77
N VAL A 88 -4.43 -6.96 13.88
CA VAL A 88 -5.30 -7.27 15.03
C VAL A 88 -5.95 -6.01 15.58
N ARG A 89 -5.14 -4.97 15.85
CA ARG A 89 -5.62 -3.71 16.41
C ARG A 89 -6.68 -3.04 15.55
N TYR A 90 -6.46 -2.94 14.25
CA TYR A 90 -7.40 -2.25 13.36
C TYR A 90 -8.57 -3.12 12.91
N SER A 91 -8.42 -4.45 12.88
CA SER A 91 -9.55 -5.36 12.66
C SER A 91 -10.56 -5.23 13.80
N MET A 92 -10.08 -5.22 15.05
CA MET A 92 -10.92 -5.00 16.23
C MET A 92 -11.53 -3.59 16.27
N ALA A 93 -10.75 -2.56 15.94
CA ALA A 93 -11.22 -1.17 15.99
C ALA A 93 -12.29 -0.85 14.93
N TRP A 94 -12.16 -1.41 13.72
CA TRP A 94 -13.03 -1.08 12.59
C TRP A 94 -14.05 -2.15 12.26
N GLY A 95 -13.92 -3.36 12.80
CA GLY A 95 -14.79 -4.50 12.48
C GLY A 95 -14.64 -4.99 11.03
N ILE A 96 -13.42 -4.92 10.49
CA ILE A 96 -13.09 -5.40 9.14
C ILE A 96 -12.05 -6.51 9.22
N GLU A 97 -11.99 -7.36 8.20
CA GLU A 97 -10.92 -8.36 8.06
C GLU A 97 -9.65 -7.71 7.50
N ILE A 98 -8.51 -7.98 8.12
CA ILE A 98 -7.19 -7.53 7.66
C ILE A 98 -6.26 -8.74 7.63
N THR A 99 -5.73 -9.06 6.45
CA THR A 99 -4.73 -10.10 6.29
C THR A 99 -3.36 -9.56 6.74
N ALA A 100 -2.61 -10.32 7.53
CA ALA A 100 -1.25 -9.97 7.93
C ALA A 100 -0.26 -11.03 7.46
N ILE A 101 0.81 -10.59 6.79
CA ILE A 101 1.88 -11.44 6.27
C ILE A 101 3.18 -11.03 6.97
N PRO A 102 3.67 -11.84 7.95
CA PRO A 102 4.87 -11.53 8.73
C PRO A 102 6.16 -11.96 7.98
N GLN A 103 6.25 -11.60 6.70
CA GLN A 103 7.35 -12.01 5.81
C GLN A 103 7.71 -10.85 4.86
N PRO A 104 8.92 -10.85 4.26
CA PRO A 104 9.23 -9.92 3.18
C PRO A 104 8.26 -10.11 2.01
N LEU A 105 7.97 -9.04 1.27
CA LEU A 105 7.11 -9.13 0.08
C LEU A 105 7.68 -10.12 -0.92
N ASP A 106 6.89 -11.15 -1.23
CA ASP A 106 7.03 -11.97 -2.42
C ASP A 106 5.92 -11.61 -3.42
N LYS A 107 6.27 -11.54 -4.70
CA LYS A 107 5.33 -11.19 -5.77
C LYS A 107 4.12 -12.13 -5.85
N MET A 108 4.26 -13.39 -5.42
CA MET A 108 3.16 -14.36 -5.42
C MET A 108 2.13 -14.11 -4.30
N MET A 109 2.43 -13.24 -3.34
CA MET A 109 1.52 -12.91 -2.22
C MET A 109 0.40 -11.95 -2.64
N ILE A 110 0.54 -11.26 -3.77
CA ILE A 110 -0.46 -10.29 -4.21
C ILE A 110 -1.42 -10.96 -5.19
N ASP A 111 -2.70 -10.98 -4.84
CA ASP A 111 -3.73 -11.48 -5.73
C ASP A 111 -3.97 -10.51 -6.89
N SER A 112 -4.05 -11.05 -8.11
CA SER A 112 -4.41 -10.32 -9.32
C SER A 112 -5.67 -10.88 -9.96
N GLU A 113 -6.82 -10.46 -9.44
CA GLU A 113 -8.12 -10.75 -10.06
C GLU A 113 -8.43 -9.72 -11.17
N GLN A 114 -9.14 -10.12 -12.24
CA GLN A 114 -9.42 -9.23 -13.38
C GLN A 114 -10.27 -8.01 -13.03
N THR A 115 -11.24 -8.14 -12.10
CA THR A 115 -12.15 -7.05 -11.71
C THR A 115 -11.73 -6.30 -10.44
N THR A 116 -10.48 -6.50 -10.00
CA THR A 116 -9.94 -5.87 -8.79
C THR A 116 -8.97 -4.75 -9.15
N LEU A 117 -9.18 -3.59 -8.53
CA LEU A 117 -8.21 -2.50 -8.48
C LEU A 117 -7.25 -2.77 -7.33
N THR A 118 -6.00 -3.09 -7.64
CA THR A 118 -4.94 -3.40 -6.67
C THR A 118 -4.02 -2.20 -6.51
N ILE A 119 -3.84 -1.76 -5.26
CA ILE A 119 -2.94 -0.67 -4.90
C ILE A 119 -1.90 -1.23 -3.93
N LEU A 120 -0.65 -1.27 -4.39
CA LEU A 120 0.52 -1.51 -3.55
C LEU A 120 0.90 -0.19 -2.89
N ILE A 121 0.98 -0.16 -1.57
CA ILE A 121 1.29 1.03 -0.79
C ILE A 121 2.62 0.77 -0.09
N GLY A 122 3.70 1.26 -0.71
CA GLY A 122 5.06 1.09 -0.20
C GLY A 122 5.36 2.11 0.88
N CYS A 123 5.66 1.64 2.08
CA CYS A 123 6.13 2.43 3.22
C CYS A 123 7.44 1.83 3.75
N VAL A 124 8.35 1.50 2.83
CA VAL A 124 9.60 0.79 3.09
C VAL A 124 10.79 1.75 3.11
N ASP A 125 11.83 1.42 3.87
CA ASP A 125 13.00 2.28 4.06
C ASP A 125 14.17 1.94 3.14
N ASN A 126 14.27 0.70 2.66
CA ASN A 126 15.42 0.22 1.90
C ASN A 126 15.12 -0.02 0.41
N ALA A 127 16.17 0.02 -0.41
CA ALA A 127 16.08 -0.13 -1.86
C ALA A 127 15.67 -1.56 -2.27
N GLN A 128 16.07 -2.58 -1.51
CA GLN A 128 15.74 -3.97 -1.80
C GLN A 128 14.23 -4.20 -1.72
N ALA A 129 13.57 -3.70 -0.68
CA ALA A 129 12.14 -3.80 -0.52
C ALA A 129 11.38 -3.01 -1.61
N ARG A 130 11.88 -1.83 -2.01
CA ARG A 130 11.33 -1.09 -3.17
C ARG A 130 11.46 -1.89 -4.47
N ASN A 131 12.59 -2.58 -4.69
CA ASN A 131 12.76 -3.47 -5.83
C ASN A 131 11.79 -4.66 -5.79
N SER A 132 11.49 -5.23 -4.62
CA SER A 132 10.46 -6.28 -4.50
C SER A 132 9.08 -5.77 -4.93
N ILE A 133 8.72 -4.53 -4.58
CA ILE A 133 7.45 -3.93 -5.01
C ILE A 133 7.44 -3.72 -6.52
N ALA A 134 8.53 -3.19 -7.10
CA ALA A 134 8.66 -3.02 -8.54
C ALA A 134 8.56 -4.37 -9.29
N ASN A 135 9.21 -5.41 -8.78
CA ASN A 135 9.11 -6.77 -9.34
C ASN A 135 7.70 -7.34 -9.26
N ALA A 136 6.96 -7.08 -8.17
CA ALA A 136 5.56 -7.48 -8.07
C ALA A 136 4.69 -6.74 -9.11
N LEU A 137 4.91 -5.43 -9.28
CA LEU A 137 4.20 -4.61 -10.27
C LEU A 137 4.45 -5.10 -11.71
N GLU A 138 5.70 -5.44 -12.06
CA GLU A 138 6.08 -6.00 -13.37
C GLU A 138 5.55 -7.43 -13.56
N PHE A 139 5.60 -8.28 -12.52
CA PHE A 139 5.09 -9.64 -12.61
C PHE A 139 3.60 -9.67 -12.97
N HIS A 140 2.76 -8.86 -12.32
CA HIS A 140 1.34 -8.82 -12.59
C HIS A 140 0.95 -8.05 -13.87
N GLN A 141 1.89 -7.29 -14.47
CA GLN A 141 1.70 -6.75 -15.81
C GLN A 141 1.61 -7.86 -16.86
N GLN A 142 2.52 -8.85 -16.80
CA GLN A 142 2.63 -9.88 -17.85
C GLN A 142 1.35 -10.70 -18.02
N TRP A 143 0.53 -10.78 -16.97
CA TRP A 143 -0.77 -11.44 -16.97
C TRP A 143 -1.89 -10.60 -17.62
N ARG A 144 -1.66 -9.31 -17.88
CA ARG A 144 -2.67 -8.38 -18.40
C ARG A 144 -2.26 -7.83 -19.77
N CYS A 145 -3.20 -7.79 -20.71
CA CYS A 145 -2.98 -7.26 -22.05
C CYS A 145 -2.63 -5.75 -22.01
N SER A 146 -1.59 -5.36 -22.74
CA SER A 146 -1.07 -3.99 -22.90
C SER A 146 -2.04 -2.97 -23.53
N GLN A 147 -3.27 -3.39 -23.89
CA GLN A 147 -4.26 -2.57 -24.57
C GLN A 147 -5.33 -1.96 -23.64
N HIS A 148 -5.26 -2.19 -22.33
CA HIS A 148 -6.24 -1.70 -21.35
C HIS A 148 -5.60 -0.86 -20.24
N ALA A 149 -6.37 0.05 -19.65
CA ALA A 149 -5.97 0.80 -18.47
C ALA A 149 -5.59 -0.15 -17.32
N THR A 150 -4.50 0.16 -16.60
CA THR A 150 -3.99 -0.69 -15.52
C THR A 150 -4.92 -0.71 -14.31
N SER A 151 -5.15 -1.91 -13.80
CA SER A 151 -5.78 -2.17 -12.51
C SER A 151 -4.76 -2.26 -11.36
N PHE A 152 -3.47 -2.12 -11.63
CA PHE A 152 -2.40 -2.31 -10.65
C PHE A 152 -1.61 -1.01 -10.51
N TRP A 153 -1.57 -0.47 -9.31
CA TRP A 153 -0.95 0.81 -8.99
C TRP A 153 0.00 0.67 -7.81
N TRP A 154 1.02 1.50 -7.78
CA TRP A 154 1.94 1.61 -6.67
C TRP A 154 1.98 3.05 -6.16
N LEU A 155 1.66 3.21 -4.88
CA LEU A 155 1.86 4.41 -4.10
C LEU A 155 3.13 4.24 -3.25
N ASP A 156 4.24 4.89 -3.64
CA ASP A 156 5.48 4.94 -2.85
C ASP A 156 5.44 6.12 -1.89
N CYS A 157 5.41 5.82 -0.59
CA CYS A 157 5.38 6.78 0.51
C CYS A 157 6.70 6.72 1.27
N GLY A 158 7.67 7.53 0.87
CA GLY A 158 8.95 7.61 1.57
C GLY A 158 9.07 8.87 2.43
N ASN A 159 9.90 8.76 3.46
CA ASN A 159 10.20 9.86 4.36
C ASN A 159 11.70 9.88 4.66
N HIS A 160 12.32 11.04 4.46
CA HIS A 160 13.65 11.39 4.94
C HIS A 160 13.52 12.17 6.27
N GLU A 161 14.63 12.64 6.81
CA GLU A 161 14.64 13.37 8.09
C GLU A 161 13.83 14.68 8.06
N THR A 162 13.91 15.43 6.95
CA THR A 162 13.30 16.77 6.80
C THR A 162 12.46 16.92 5.53
N SER A 163 12.22 15.83 4.81
CA SER A 163 11.44 15.82 3.58
C SER A 163 10.74 14.47 3.43
N GLY A 164 9.72 14.42 2.57
CA GLY A 164 9.04 13.18 2.21
C GLY A 164 8.55 13.24 0.78
N GLN A 165 8.21 12.07 0.25
CA GLN A 165 7.64 11.93 -1.08
C GLN A 165 6.45 11.00 -1.07
N VAL A 166 5.49 11.31 -1.94
CA VAL A 166 4.38 10.43 -2.28
C VAL A 166 4.34 10.36 -3.80
N LEU A 167 4.66 9.20 -4.35
CA LEU A 167 4.67 8.96 -5.79
C LEU A 167 3.60 7.92 -6.12
N LEU A 168 2.74 8.23 -7.08
CA LEU A 168 1.75 7.27 -7.59
C LEU A 168 2.12 6.92 -9.03
N GLY A 169 2.24 5.63 -9.31
CA GLY A 169 2.59 5.14 -10.64
C GLY A 169 2.07 3.74 -10.92
N SER A 170 2.31 3.30 -12.13
CA SER A 170 2.03 1.95 -12.62
C SER A 170 3.16 1.53 -13.57
N HIS A 171 3.19 0.27 -13.99
CA HIS A 171 4.14 -0.26 -14.98
C HIS A 171 3.89 0.24 -16.42
N LEU A 172 2.77 0.92 -16.67
CA LEU A 172 2.41 1.36 -18.03
C LEU A 172 3.46 2.34 -18.55
N SER A 173 3.96 2.07 -19.76
CA SER A 173 4.69 3.07 -20.54
C SER A 173 3.82 4.32 -20.69
N THR A 174 4.43 5.49 -20.51
CA THR A 174 3.78 6.76 -20.83
C THR A 174 3.72 7.03 -22.33
N GLU A 175 4.36 6.19 -23.15
CA GLU A 175 4.27 6.26 -24.61
C GLU A 175 3.06 5.46 -25.12
N PRO A 176 2.17 6.09 -25.91
CA PRO A 176 0.97 5.47 -26.46
C PRO A 176 1.23 4.35 -27.47
#